data_AF-A0A2G6QV58-F1
#
_entry.id   AF-A0A2G6QV58-F1
#
_cell.length_a   1.000
_cell.length_b   1.000
_cell.length_c   1.000
_cell.angle_alpha   90.00
_cell.angle_beta   90.00
_cell.angle_gamma   90.00
#
_symmetry.space_group_name_H-M   'P 1'
#
loop_
_entity.id
_entity.type
_entity.pdbx_description
1 polymer ?
#
loop_
_entity_poly.entity_id
_entity_poly.type
_entity_poly.pdbx_seq_one_letter_code
_entity_poly.pdbx_strand_id
1 'polypeptide(L)' 'MPDNVALLFLPPYSPEPNPAERIWWRIKNKATNIAFPSQEKHREFLSGQAGALTKETIIPICDFQYYRNANHLWSIL' A
#
# COMPACT_ATOMS: atom_id res chain seq x y z
N MET A 1 12.30 -18.19 -3.35
CA MET A 1 11.80 -16.93 -3.94
C MET A 1 12.57 -16.66 -5.22
N PRO A 2 12.01 -15.91 -6.18
CA PRO A 2 12.79 -15.38 -7.30
C PRO A 2 13.97 -14.54 -6.78
N ASP A 3 15.10 -14.56 -7.48
CA ASP A 3 16.34 -13.87 -7.05
C ASP A 3 16.19 -12.35 -6.94
N ASN A 4 15.15 -11.78 -7.56
CA ASN A 4 14.82 -10.36 -7.54
C ASN A 4 13.77 -9.97 -6.50
N VAL A 5 13.46 -10.85 -5.54
CA VAL A 5 12.47 -10.61 -4.48
C VAL A 5 13.13 -10.78 -3.11
N ALA A 6 13.03 -9.75 -2.28
CA ALA A 6 13.48 -9.78 -0.88
C ALA A 6 12.28 -9.66 0.07
N LEU A 7 12.40 -10.25 1.25
CA LEU A 7 11.42 -10.06 2.32
C LEU A 7 11.68 -8.75 3.04
N LEU A 8 10.61 -8.02 3.29
CA LEU A 8 10.60 -6.82 4.12
C LEU A 8 9.76 -7.11 5.36
N PHE A 9 10.42 -7.17 6.52
CA PHE A 9 9.73 -7.49 7.76
C PHE A 9 9.07 -6.25 8.35
N LEU A 10 7.80 -6.41 8.71
CA LEU A 10 7.01 -5.38 9.38
C LEU A 10 7.07 -5.58 10.89
N PRO A 11 7.16 -4.51 11.70
CA PRO A 11 6.98 -4.64 13.13
C PRO A 11 5.55 -5.14 13.44
N PRO A 12 5.37 -5.94 14.50
CA PRO A 12 4.06 -6.45 14.87
C PRO A 12 3.09 -5.28 15.16
N TYR A 13 1.83 -5.45 14.75
CA TYR A 13 0.75 -4.46 14.95
C TYR A 13 1.03 -3.04 14.43
N SER A 14 1.98 -2.87 13.51
CA SER A 14 2.33 -1.57 12.92
C SER A 14 1.86 -1.50 11.46
N PRO A 15 0.60 -1.11 11.19
CA PRO A 15 0.11 -0.94 9.82
C PRO A 15 0.73 0.28 9.11
N GLU A 16 1.28 1.25 9.86
CA GLU A 16 1.82 2.51 9.35
C GLU A 16 2.95 2.33 8.32
N PRO A 17 3.94 1.43 8.51
CA PRO A 17 4.95 1.13 7.51
C PRO A 17 4.46 0.24 6.36
N ASN A 18 3.27 -0.37 6.43
CA ASN A 18 2.79 -1.25 5.37
C ASN A 18 2.34 -0.42 4.13
N PRO A 19 3.02 -0.54 2.98
CA PRO A 19 2.66 0.21 1.77
C PRO A 19 1.21 -0.04 1.31
N ALA A 20 0.74 -1.28 1.45
CA ALA A 20 -0.62 -1.65 1.03
C ALA A 20 -1.69 -0.91 1.84
N GLU A 21 -1.49 -0.74 3.15
CA GLU A 21 -2.43 -0.03 4.03
C GLU A 21 -2.49 1.47 3.72
N ARG A 22 -1.36 2.10 3.38
CA ARG A 22 -1.34 3.51 2.96
C ARG A 22 -2.07 3.73 1.64
N ILE A 23 -1.86 2.85 0.65
CA ILE A 23 -2.59 2.90 -0.61
C ILE A 23 -4.08 2.66 -0.37
N TRP A 24 -4.42 1.70 0.49
CA TRP A 24 -5.80 1.42 0.86
C TRP A 24 -6.48 2.60 1.53
N TRP A 25 -5.81 3.32 2.43
CA TRP A 25 -6.31 4.55 3.02
C TRP A 25 -6.67 5.60 1.96
N ARG A 26 -5.82 5.81 0.94
CA ARG A 26 -6.10 6.71 -0.19
C ARG A 26 -7.35 6.28 -0.97
N ILE A 27 -7.50 4.99 -1.25
CA ILE A 27 -8.65 4.45 -1.98
C ILE A 27 -9.93 4.61 -1.15
N LYS A 28 -9.88 4.25 0.14
CA LYS A 28 -11.02 4.39 1.08
C LYS A 28 -11.51 5.82 1.22
N ASN A 29 -10.61 6.80 1.27
CA ASN A 29 -11.00 8.21 1.35
C ASN A 29 -11.85 8.67 0.16
N LYS A 30 -11.71 8.03 -1.00
CA LYS A 30 -12.55 8.30 -2.18
C LYS A 30 -13.88 7.56 -2.16
N ALA A 31 -14.03 6.57 -1.26
CA ALA A 31 -15.26 5.82 -1.03
C ALA A 31 -16.03 6.31 0.20
N THR A 32 -15.57 7.37 0.87
CA THR A 32 -16.21 7.89 2.08
C THR A 32 -17.65 8.35 1.76
N ASN A 33 -18.60 7.87 2.57
CA ASN A 33 -20.04 8.14 2.40
C ASN A 33 -20.64 7.67 1.07
N ILE A 34 -20.02 6.71 0.40
CA ILE A 34 -20.57 6.08 -0.81
C ILE A 34 -21.18 4.72 -0.43
N ALA A 35 -22.47 4.55 -0.71
CA ALA A 35 -23.13 3.25 -0.69
C ALA A 35 -23.17 2.69 -2.11
N PHE A 36 -22.50 1.56 -2.36
CA PHE A 36 -22.51 0.92 -3.66
C PHE A 36 -23.79 0.09 -3.82
N PRO A 37 -24.54 0.24 -4.94
CA PRO A 37 -25.81 -0.44 -5.15
C PRO A 37 -25.65 -1.94 -5.44
N SER A 38 -24.45 -2.38 -5.77
CA SER A 38 -24.13 -3.79 -6.01
C SER A 38 -22.65 -4.07 -5.79
N GLN A 39 -22.31 -5.34 -5.62
CA GLN A 39 -20.92 -5.79 -5.56
C GLN A 39 -20.15 -5.44 -6.86
N GLU A 40 -20.83 -5.44 -8.00
CA GLU A 40 -20.20 -5.10 -9.28
C GLU A 40 -19.78 -3.63 -9.32
N LYS A 41 -20.64 -2.70 -8.87
CA LYS A 41 -20.28 -1.28 -8.79
C LYS A 41 -19.16 -1.02 -7.78
N HIS A 42 -19.10 -1.78 -6.69
CA HIS A 42 -17.98 -1.73 -5.77
C HIS A 42 -16.67 -2.21 -6.45
N ARG A 43 -16.71 -3.30 -7.21
CA ARG A 43 -15.55 -3.84 -7.95
C ARG A 43 -15.07 -2.89 -9.05
N GLU A 44 -15.99 -2.32 -9.83
CA GLU A 44 -15.70 -1.31 -10.85
C GLU A 44 -14.98 -0.10 -10.22
N PHE A 45 -15.50 0.40 -9.10
CA PHE A 45 -14.88 1.50 -8.36
C PHE A 45 -13.45 1.16 -7.93
N LEU A 46 -13.25 0.02 -7.26
CA LEU A 46 -11.92 -0.39 -6.79
C LEU A 46 -10.94 -0.58 -7.94
N SER A 47 -11.39 -1.20 -9.03
CA SER A 47 -10.57 -1.42 -10.23
C SER A 47 -10.17 -0.09 -10.87
N GLY A 48 -11.10 0.87 -10.95
CA GLY A 48 -10.83 2.22 -11.43
C GLY A 48 -9.85 2.97 -10.53
N GLN A 49 -9.98 2.86 -9.20
CA GLN A 49 -9.05 3.48 -8.26
C GLN A 49 -7.64 2.88 -8.35
N ALA A 50 -7.53 1.56 -8.47
CA ALA A 50 -6.26 0.87 -8.65
C ALA A 50 -5.61 1.23 -9.99
N GLY A 51 -6.38 1.25 -11.08
CA GLY A 51 -5.89 1.61 -12.42
C GLY A 51 -5.45 3.08 -12.55
N ALA A 52 -5.94 3.96 -11.69
CA ALA A 52 -5.55 5.37 -11.64
C ALA A 52 -4.24 5.62 -10.85
N LEU A 53 -3.65 4.59 -10.24
CA LEU A 53 -2.39 4.74 -9.51
C LEU A 53 -1.22 4.81 -10.50
N THR A 54 -0.43 5.87 -10.38
CA THR A 54 0.80 6.07 -11.16
C THR A 54 2.03 6.05 -10.25
N LYS A 55 3.23 5.92 -10.82
CA LYS A 55 4.48 5.95 -10.05
C LYS A 55 4.62 7.23 -9.23
N GLU A 56 4.22 8.35 -9.81
CA GLU A 56 4.26 9.69 -9.20
C GLU A 56 3.34 9.77 -7.98
N THR A 57 2.27 8.98 -7.94
CA THR A 57 1.37 8.88 -6.78
C THR A 57 1.79 7.81 -5.79
N ILE A 58 2.28 6.64 -6.25
CA ILE A 58 2.62 5.50 -5.40
C ILE A 58 3.89 5.78 -4.61
N ILE A 59 4.95 6.28 -5.28
CA ILE A 59 6.28 6.41 -4.67
C ILE A 59 6.23 7.30 -3.42
N PRO A 60 5.66 8.53 -3.44
CA PRO A 60 5.62 9.37 -2.24
C PRO A 60 4.78 8.78 -1.10
N ILE A 61 3.74 8.00 -1.40
CA ILE A 61 2.88 7.35 -0.39
C ILE A 61 3.63 6.22 0.32
N CYS A 62 4.50 5.52 -0.41
CA CYS A 62 5.23 4.37 0.06
C CYS A 62 6.68 4.69 0.49
N ASP A 63 7.06 5.97 0.49
CA ASP A 63 8.43 6.41 0.79
C ASP A 63 8.71 6.50 2.29
N PHE A 64 8.68 5.35 2.98
CA PHE A 64 8.83 5.29 4.42
C PHE A 64 10.29 5.47 4.85
N GLN A 65 10.53 6.47 5.71
CA GLN A 65 11.82 6.64 6.38
C GLN A 65 12.25 5.40 7.17
N TYR A 66 11.30 4.66 7.73
CA TYR A 66 11.56 3.40 8.44
C TYR A 66 12.42 2.45 7.61
N TYR A 67 12.05 2.19 6.35
CA TYR A 67 12.82 1.28 5.49
C TYR A 67 14.18 1.85 5.10
N ARG A 68 14.27 3.16 4.85
CA ARG A 68 15.56 3.81 4.54
C ARG A 68 16.54 3.74 5.72
N ASN A 69 16.04 3.92 6.93
CA ASN A 69 16.87 3.94 8.14
C ASN A 69 17.19 2.54 8.64
N ALA A 70 16.29 1.57 8.45
CA ALA A 70 16.45 0.21 8.92
C ALA A 70 17.42 -0.65 8.07
N ASN A 71 18.10 -0.06 7.07
CA ASN A 71 19.14 -0.71 6.26
C ASN A 71 20.23 -1.44 7.09
N HIS A 72 20.47 -1.03 8.35
CA HIS A 72 21.44 -1.67 9.26
C HIS A 72 20.84 -2.73 10.19
N LEU A 73 19.50 -2.81 10.29
CA LEU A 73 18.78 -3.76 11.14
C LEU A 73 18.43 -5.05 10.39
N TRP A 74 18.24 -4.95 9.07
CA TRP A 74 17.84 -6.08 8.22
C TRP A 74 19.01 -6.85 7.61
N SER A 75 20.25 -6.41 7.84
CA SER A 75 21.47 -7.12 7.44
C SER A 75 21.86 -8.27 8.38
N ILE A 76 20.93 -8.75 9.22
CA ILE A 76 21.11 -9.99 9.98
C ILE A 76 20.62 -11.15 9.10
N LEU A 77 21.34 -11.40 8.01
CA LEU A 77 21.41 -12.67 7.29
C LEU A 77 22.86 -12.86 6.82
#